data_AF-X0ZJ86-F1
#
_entry.id   AF-X0ZJ86-F1
#
_cell.length_a   1.000
_cell.length_b   1.000
_cell.length_c   1.000
_cell.angle_alpha   90.00
_cell.angle_beta   90.00
_cell.angle_gamma   90.00
#
_symmetry.space_group_name_H-M   'P 1'
#
loop_
_entity.id
_entity.type
_entity.pdbx_description
1 polymer ?
#
loop_
_entity_poly.entity_id
_entity_poly.type
_entity_poly.pdbx_seq_one_letter_code
_entity_poly.pdbx_strand_id
1 'polypeptide(L)'
;KAKMSKSKGNVLDPYLILDTFGPDPLRYFLLREIPIGLDGNFSHEGFVHRVNSDLANDLGNLVQRTLTMIQNYFNGRIEETDKEEKIDKEIRLEFDNLKKKVLKLVEDYALSKSLEEIWAYISSVNKYLAVNEPWKLAKDQSKRKRLGRILYQ
;
A
#
# COMPACT_ATOMS: atom_id res chain seq x y z
N LYS A 1 -21.33 20.87 11.14
CA LYS A 1 -20.32 20.75 10.05
C LYS A 1 -20.33 22.03 9.23
N ALA A 2 -19.20 22.70 9.07
CA ALA A 2 -19.12 23.98 8.35
C ALA A 2 -18.68 23.75 6.90
N LYS A 3 -19.41 24.30 5.92
CA LYS A 3 -18.95 24.33 4.53
C LYS A 3 -17.71 25.21 4.42
N MET A 4 -16.78 24.84 3.54
CA MET A 4 -15.63 25.69 3.19
C MET A 4 -16.16 27.03 2.65
N SER A 5 -15.65 28.14 3.17
CA SER A 5 -16.04 29.49 2.80
C SER A 5 -14.87 30.43 2.93
N LYS A 6 -14.54 31.15 1.84
CA LYS A 6 -13.48 32.17 1.86
C LYS A 6 -13.75 33.23 2.93
N SER A 7 -15.02 33.60 3.13
CA SER A 7 -15.43 34.56 4.17
C SER A 7 -15.27 34.07 5.61
N LYS A 8 -15.17 32.74 5.82
CA LYS A 8 -14.95 32.14 7.14
C LYS A 8 -13.49 31.73 7.37
N GLY A 9 -12.60 31.98 6.40
CA GLY A 9 -11.18 31.61 6.46
C GLY A 9 -10.91 30.10 6.55
N ASN A 10 -11.92 29.26 6.33
CA ASN A 10 -11.83 27.80 6.46
C ASN A 10 -11.72 27.08 5.10
N VAL A 11 -11.24 27.80 4.08
CA VAL A 11 -10.92 27.20 2.78
C VAL A 11 -9.54 26.59 2.87
N LEU A 12 -9.48 25.31 2.54
CA LEU A 12 -8.23 24.62 2.34
C LEU A 12 -7.62 25.09 1.02
N ASP A 13 -6.41 25.62 1.04
CA ASP A 13 -5.67 25.90 -0.19
C ASP A 13 -5.02 24.60 -0.70
N PRO A 14 -5.49 24.03 -1.83
CA PRO A 14 -4.89 22.83 -2.37
C PRO A 14 -3.43 23.03 -2.78
N TYR A 15 -3.02 24.25 -3.15
CA TYR A 15 -1.64 24.51 -3.58
C TYR A 15 -0.66 24.34 -2.42
N LEU A 16 -1.02 24.78 -1.20
CA LEU A 16 -0.18 24.59 -0.02
C LEU A 16 0.07 23.11 0.28
N ILE A 17 -0.95 22.26 0.10
CA ILE A 17 -0.81 20.81 0.28
C ILE A 17 0.03 20.20 -0.83
N LEU A 18 -0.18 20.63 -2.07
CA LEU A 18 0.60 20.16 -3.21
C LEU A 18 2.09 20.51 -3.06
N ASP A 19 2.40 21.72 -2.60
CA ASP A 19 3.79 22.15 -2.37
C ASP A 19 4.46 21.37 -1.23
N THR A 20 3.69 20.96 -0.21
CA THR A 20 4.24 20.27 0.97
C THR A 20 4.31 18.74 0.80
N PHE A 21 3.28 18.13 0.21
CA PHE A 21 3.11 16.66 0.16
C PHE A 21 3.13 16.10 -1.26
N GLY A 22 3.03 16.94 -2.29
CA GLY A 22 2.89 16.50 -3.67
C GLY A 22 1.47 16.05 -4.04
N PRO A 23 1.26 15.72 -5.32
CA PRO A 23 -0.07 15.42 -5.86
C PRO A 23 -0.63 14.06 -5.43
N ASP A 24 0.22 13.04 -5.28
CA ASP A 24 -0.25 11.67 -5.06
C ASP A 24 -0.88 11.44 -3.69
N PRO A 25 -0.32 11.95 -2.56
CA PRO A 25 -0.99 11.84 -1.27
C PRO A 25 -2.36 12.53 -1.25
N LEU A 26 -2.49 13.69 -1.91
CA LEU A 26 -3.77 14.40 -2.02
C LEU A 26 -4.77 13.61 -2.86
N ARG A 27 -4.36 13.08 -4.02
CA ARG A 27 -5.20 12.21 -4.87
C ARG A 27 -5.66 10.98 -4.11
N TYR A 28 -4.74 10.31 -3.41
CA TYR A 28 -5.04 9.15 -2.60
C TYR A 28 -6.08 9.48 -1.54
N PHE A 29 -5.87 10.54 -0.74
CA PHE A 29 -6.79 10.92 0.31
C PHE A 29 -8.20 11.20 -0.20
N LEU A 30 -8.32 12.00 -1.28
CA LEU A 30 -9.62 12.35 -1.85
C LEU A 30 -10.36 11.12 -2.37
N LEU A 31 -9.67 10.23 -3.08
CA LEU A 31 -10.26 9.00 -3.62
C LEU A 31 -10.60 7.99 -2.52
N ARG A 32 -9.82 7.95 -1.44
CA ARG A 32 -9.99 7.02 -0.33
C ARG A 32 -11.13 7.43 0.59
N GLU A 33 -11.26 8.73 0.91
CA GLU A 33 -12.20 9.23 1.90
C GLU A 33 -13.55 9.68 1.38
N ILE A 34 -13.62 10.03 0.10
CA ILE A 34 -14.83 10.63 -0.46
C ILE A 34 -15.38 9.66 -1.51
N PRO A 35 -16.36 8.81 -1.15
CA PRO A 35 -17.07 8.01 -2.13
C PRO A 35 -17.69 8.91 -3.20
N ILE A 36 -17.53 8.54 -4.46
CA ILE A 36 -18.10 9.28 -5.57
C ILE A 36 -19.62 9.38 -5.40
N GLY A 37 -20.16 10.58 -5.56
CA GLY A 37 -21.59 10.86 -5.44
C GLY A 37 -22.07 11.15 -4.02
N LEU A 38 -21.18 11.10 -3.01
CA LEU A 38 -21.50 11.46 -1.63
C LEU A 38 -20.70 12.69 -1.17
N ASP A 39 -21.27 13.42 -0.22
CA ASP A 39 -20.56 14.52 0.44
C ASP A 39 -19.44 13.99 1.34
N GLY A 40 -18.20 14.40 1.04
CA GLY A 40 -17.02 14.11 1.85
C GLY A 40 -16.67 15.23 2.83
N ASN A 41 -16.00 14.88 3.93
CA ASN A 41 -15.40 15.87 4.81
C ASN A 41 -13.88 15.82 4.64
N PHE A 42 -13.28 16.96 4.31
CA PHE A 42 -11.84 17.12 4.37
C PHE A 42 -11.45 17.70 5.74
N SER A 43 -10.49 17.08 6.41
CA SER A 43 -9.78 17.67 7.55
C SER A 43 -8.28 17.51 7.37
N HIS A 44 -7.51 18.53 7.75
CA HIS A 44 -6.05 18.47 7.66
C HIS A 44 -5.48 17.34 8.53
N GLU A 45 -6.03 17.14 9.73
CA GLU A 45 -5.67 16.03 10.61
C GLU A 45 -5.94 14.67 9.98
N GLY A 46 -7.11 14.48 9.36
CA GLY A 46 -7.45 13.22 8.68
C GLY A 46 -6.55 12.96 7.47
N PHE A 47 -6.22 14.01 6.73
CA PHE A 47 -5.25 13.94 5.63
C PHE A 47 -3.88 13.48 6.13
N VAL A 48 -3.30 14.19 7.10
CA VAL A 48 -1.98 13.85 7.66
C VAL A 48 -1.99 12.44 8.25
N HIS A 49 -3.06 12.06 8.95
CA HIS A 49 -3.22 10.72 9.50
C HIS A 49 -3.12 9.65 8.42
N ARG A 50 -3.92 9.75 7.34
CA ARG A 50 -3.87 8.76 6.24
C ARG A 50 -2.55 8.74 5.51
N VAL A 51 -1.94 9.89 5.26
CA VAL A 51 -0.63 9.94 4.60
C VAL A 51 0.39 9.20 5.45
N ASN A 52 0.38 9.39 6.77
CA ASN A 52 1.30 8.71 7.66
C ASN A 52 0.99 7.23 7.84
N SER A 53 -0.28 6.85 8.08
CA SER A 53 -0.67 5.45 8.29
C SER A 53 -0.59 4.64 7.00
N ASP A 54 -1.35 5.07 6.00
CA ASP A 54 -1.66 4.25 4.85
C ASP A 54 -0.47 4.26 3.86
N LEU A 55 0.08 5.44 3.58
CA LEU A 55 1.14 5.61 2.56
C LEU A 55 2.54 5.41 3.13
N ALA A 56 2.89 6.08 4.24
CA ALA A 56 4.24 5.97 4.80
C ALA A 56 4.43 4.66 5.57
N ASN A 57 3.55 4.38 6.54
CA ASN A 57 3.76 3.27 7.47
C ASN A 57 3.47 1.90 6.88
N ASP A 58 2.40 1.75 6.10
CA ASP A 58 2.02 0.45 5.55
C ASP A 58 2.70 0.18 4.21
N LEU A 59 2.38 0.97 3.18
CA LEU A 59 2.91 0.77 1.84
C LEU A 59 4.39 1.13 1.74
N GLY A 60 4.77 2.32 2.20
CA GLY A 60 6.12 2.86 2.12
C GLY A 60 7.14 1.98 2.82
N ASN A 61 6.88 1.62 4.09
CA ASN A 61 7.77 0.71 4.82
C ASN A 61 7.80 -0.69 4.23
N LEU A 62 6.70 -1.20 3.67
CA LEU A 62 6.71 -2.49 2.98
C LEU A 62 7.66 -2.45 1.78
N VAL A 63 7.48 -1.47 0.88
CA VAL A 63 8.33 -1.30 -0.30
C VAL A 63 9.79 -1.11 0.10
N GLN A 64 10.06 -0.21 1.05
CA GLN A 64 11.42 0.07 1.51
C GLN A 64 12.09 -1.18 2.07
N ARG A 65 11.44 -1.93 2.96
CA ARG A 65 12.00 -3.14 3.56
C ARG A 65 12.27 -4.21 2.52
N THR A 66 11.31 -4.47 1.64
CA THR A 66 11.44 -5.50 0.59
C THR A 66 12.58 -5.15 -0.38
N LEU A 67 12.60 -3.94 -0.93
CA LEU A 67 13.66 -3.52 -1.86
C LEU A 67 15.03 -3.50 -1.19
N THR A 68 15.11 -3.05 0.08
CA THR A 68 16.37 -3.08 0.85
C THR A 68 16.87 -4.52 1.02
N MET A 69 16.00 -5.48 1.33
CA MET A 69 16.39 -6.89 1.45
C MET A 69 16.84 -7.47 0.11
N ILE A 70 16.15 -7.16 -0.99
CA ILE A 70 16.54 -7.59 -2.34
C ILE A 70 17.92 -7.02 -2.70
N GLN A 71 18.15 -5.74 -2.42
CA GLN A 71 19.44 -5.11 -2.67
C GLN A 71 20.54 -5.75 -1.82
N ASN A 72 20.32 -5.90 -0.52
CA ASN A 72 21.36 -6.35 0.41
C ASN A 72 21.67 -7.86 0.29
N TYR A 73 20.66 -8.70 0.05
CA TYR A 73 20.81 -10.15 0.09
C TYR A 73 21.00 -10.77 -1.30
N PHE A 74 20.53 -10.08 -2.34
CA PHE A 74 20.53 -10.55 -3.73
C PHE A 74 21.20 -9.57 -4.71
N ASN A 75 21.84 -8.51 -4.21
CA ASN A 75 22.50 -7.50 -5.05
C ASN A 75 21.56 -6.93 -6.13
N GLY A 76 20.29 -6.75 -5.77
CA GLY A 76 19.25 -6.21 -6.66
C GLY A 76 18.59 -7.23 -7.60
N ARG A 77 19.05 -8.49 -7.62
CA ARG A 77 18.51 -9.52 -8.53
C ARG A 77 18.28 -10.85 -7.84
N ILE A 78 17.02 -11.25 -7.71
CA ILE A 78 16.66 -12.57 -7.20
C ILE A 78 16.95 -13.61 -8.30
N GLU A 79 17.88 -14.53 -8.02
CA GLU A 79 18.21 -15.67 -8.89
C GLU A 79 17.91 -16.97 -8.13
N GLU A 80 17.42 -17.99 -8.84
CA GLU A 80 17.10 -19.33 -8.32
C GLU A 80 16.26 -19.37 -7.03
N THR A 81 14.93 -19.43 -7.19
CA THR A 81 14.00 -19.60 -6.06
C THR A 81 13.61 -21.06 -5.86
N ASP A 82 13.30 -21.46 -4.63
CA ASP A 82 12.62 -22.74 -4.36
C ASP A 82 11.22 -22.78 -4.98
N LYS A 83 10.55 -23.93 -4.96
CA LYS A 83 9.13 -24.03 -5.36
C LYS A 83 8.24 -23.23 -4.40
N GLU A 84 7.06 -22.85 -4.88
CA GLU A 84 6.05 -22.23 -4.01
C GLU A 84 5.63 -23.20 -2.91
N GLU A 85 5.66 -22.72 -1.67
CA GLU A 85 4.91 -23.33 -0.57
C GLU A 85 3.45 -22.86 -0.59
N LYS A 86 2.62 -23.49 0.25
CA LYS A 86 1.19 -23.16 0.33
C LYS A 86 0.96 -21.66 0.59
N ILE A 87 1.68 -21.08 1.55
CA ILE A 87 1.53 -19.67 1.94
C ILE A 87 1.93 -18.70 0.81
N ASP A 88 2.91 -19.06 -0.01
CA ASP A 88 3.32 -18.26 -1.17
C ASP A 88 2.26 -18.28 -2.26
N LYS A 89 1.71 -19.48 -2.50
CA LYS A 89 0.65 -19.65 -3.47
C LYS A 89 -0.61 -18.90 -3.06
N GLU A 90 -0.93 -18.87 -1.76
CA GLU A 90 -2.06 -18.13 -1.21
C GLU A 90 -1.92 -16.62 -1.48
N ILE A 91 -0.78 -16.00 -1.17
CA ILE A 91 -0.60 -14.55 -1.39
C ILE A 91 -0.64 -14.18 -2.89
N ARG A 92 -0.08 -15.03 -3.76
CA ARG A 92 -0.15 -14.84 -5.21
C ARG A 92 -1.57 -14.96 -5.76
N LEU A 93 -2.32 -15.97 -5.31
CA LEU A 93 -3.72 -16.14 -5.72
C LEU A 93 -4.62 -15.02 -5.18
N GLU A 94 -4.33 -14.51 -3.98
CA GLU A 94 -4.99 -13.33 -3.42
C GLU A 94 -4.80 -12.11 -4.34
N PHE A 95 -3.58 -11.89 -4.84
CA PHE A 95 -3.30 -10.83 -5.81
C PHE A 95 -4.05 -11.02 -7.14
N ASP A 96 -4.10 -12.25 -7.65
CA ASP A 96 -4.84 -12.57 -8.87
C ASP A 96 -6.34 -12.27 -8.74
N ASN A 97 -6.91 -12.52 -7.56
CA ASN A 97 -8.30 -12.18 -7.26
C ASN A 97 -8.51 -10.69 -7.03
N LEU A 98 -7.57 -10.02 -6.36
CA LEU A 98 -7.59 -8.57 -6.14
C LEU A 98 -7.70 -7.82 -7.46
N LYS A 99 -6.88 -8.18 -8.46
CA LYS A 99 -6.91 -7.55 -9.80
C LYS A 99 -8.32 -7.54 -10.40
N LYS A 100 -9.03 -8.67 -10.34
CA LYS A 100 -10.41 -8.79 -10.84
C LYS A 100 -11.39 -7.95 -10.03
N LYS A 101 -11.24 -7.95 -8.70
CA LYS A 101 -12.12 -7.21 -7.79
C LYS A 101 -11.97 -5.70 -7.95
N VAL A 102 -10.73 -5.21 -8.02
CA VAL A 102 -10.41 -3.80 -8.23
C VAL A 102 -10.94 -3.33 -9.58
N LEU A 103 -10.72 -4.10 -10.65
CA LEU A 103 -11.23 -3.73 -11.98
C LEU A 103 -12.75 -3.52 -11.98
N LYS A 104 -13.49 -4.47 -11.40
CA LYS A 104 -14.95 -4.36 -11.27
C LYS A 104 -15.37 -3.13 -10.46
N LEU A 105 -14.71 -2.87 -9.33
CA LEU A 105 -15.02 -1.70 -8.49
C LEU A 105 -14.73 -0.38 -9.21
N VAL A 106 -13.69 -0.34 -10.05
CA VAL A 106 -13.37 0.84 -10.86
C VAL A 106 -14.42 1.05 -11.95
N GLU A 107 -14.88 0.00 -12.63
CA GLU A 107 -15.96 0.05 -13.62
C GLU A 107 -17.28 0.54 -12.99
N ASP A 108 -17.54 0.17 -11.73
CA ASP A 108 -18.70 0.61 -10.95
C ASP A 108 -18.51 2.01 -10.31
N TYR A 109 -17.44 2.74 -10.63
CA TYR A 109 -17.06 4.04 -10.03
C TYR A 109 -16.90 3.99 -8.50
N ALA A 110 -16.68 2.81 -7.92
CA ALA A 110 -16.49 2.59 -6.49
C ALA A 110 -15.01 2.71 -6.08
N LEU A 111 -14.36 3.84 -6.41
CA LEU A 111 -12.91 4.03 -6.25
C LEU A 111 -12.45 3.91 -4.78
N SER A 112 -13.19 4.49 -3.83
CA SER A 112 -12.89 4.37 -2.39
C SER A 112 -12.84 2.91 -1.95
N LYS A 113 -13.81 2.09 -2.40
CA LYS A 113 -13.83 0.64 -2.13
C LYS A 113 -12.68 -0.08 -2.84
N SER A 114 -12.32 0.33 -4.06
CA SER A 114 -11.18 -0.28 -4.76
C SER A 114 -9.86 -0.09 -3.98
N LEU A 115 -9.67 1.08 -3.37
CA LEU A 115 -8.52 1.37 -2.52
C LEU A 115 -8.59 0.60 -1.19
N GLU A 116 -9.77 0.39 -0.63
CA GLU A 116 -9.95 -0.49 0.55
C GLU A 116 -9.44 -1.91 0.28
N GLU A 117 -9.79 -2.48 -0.87
CA GLU A 117 -9.35 -3.82 -1.25
C GLU A 117 -7.84 -3.89 -1.47
N ILE A 118 -7.25 -2.87 -2.09
CA ILE A 118 -5.80 -2.77 -2.25
C ILE A 118 -5.09 -2.73 -0.89
N TRP A 119 -5.62 -1.95 0.06
CA TRP A 119 -5.03 -1.86 1.41
C TRP A 119 -5.21 -3.14 2.24
N ALA A 120 -6.32 -3.84 2.06
CA ALA A 120 -6.50 -5.16 2.66
C ALA A 120 -5.40 -6.13 2.17
N TYR A 121 -5.11 -6.13 0.87
CA TYR A 121 -4.03 -6.94 0.32
C TYR A 121 -2.64 -6.51 0.80
N ILE A 122 -2.34 -5.20 0.85
CA ILE A 122 -1.08 -4.69 1.44
C ILE A 122 -0.90 -5.19 2.88
N SER A 123 -1.98 -5.23 3.65
CA SER A 123 -1.98 -5.79 5.01
C SER A 123 -1.65 -7.29 5.01
N SER A 124 -2.25 -8.07 4.09
CA SER A 124 -1.92 -9.49 3.87
C SER A 124 -0.45 -9.70 3.52
N VAL A 125 0.13 -8.85 2.67
CA VAL A 125 1.56 -8.92 2.28
C VAL A 125 2.47 -8.58 3.46
N ASN A 126 2.13 -7.55 4.26
CA ASN A 126 2.86 -7.24 5.50
C ASN A 126 2.86 -8.43 6.46
N LYS A 127 1.70 -9.09 6.63
CA LYS A 127 1.57 -10.31 7.44
C LYS A 127 2.37 -11.47 6.86
N TYR A 128 2.37 -11.65 5.53
CA TYR A 128 3.15 -12.66 4.84
C TYR A 128 4.65 -12.53 5.14
N LEU A 129 5.22 -11.32 5.05
CA LEU A 129 6.62 -11.09 5.44
C LEU A 129 6.85 -11.31 6.92
N ALA A 130 5.92 -10.89 7.79
CA ALA A 130 6.04 -11.08 9.23
C ALA A 130 6.08 -12.56 9.64
N VAL A 131 5.26 -13.40 8.99
CA VAL A 131 5.23 -14.85 9.25
C VAL A 131 6.49 -15.54 8.74
N ASN A 132 7.01 -15.11 7.58
CA ASN A 132 8.17 -15.75 6.96
C ASN A 132 9.52 -15.26 7.52
N GLU A 133 9.54 -14.12 8.21
CA GLU A 133 10.72 -13.53 8.85
C GLU A 133 12.00 -13.56 7.97
N PRO A 134 11.98 -12.97 6.76
CA PRO A 134 13.09 -13.07 5.80
C PRO A 134 14.44 -12.57 6.35
N TRP A 135 14.43 -11.64 7.30
CA TRP A 135 15.63 -11.16 8.01
C TRP A 135 16.31 -12.23 8.87
N LYS A 136 15.57 -13.24 9.33
CA LYS A 136 16.15 -14.41 10.01
C LYS A 136 16.71 -15.39 8.99
N LEU A 137 15.96 -15.67 7.91
CA LEU A 137 16.39 -16.58 6.84
C LEU A 137 17.67 -16.10 6.16
N ALA A 138 17.86 -14.79 6.03
CA ALA A 138 19.07 -14.19 5.46
C ALA A 138 20.36 -14.54 6.21
N LYS A 139 20.27 -14.99 7.47
CA LYS A 139 21.42 -15.39 8.29
C LYS A 139 21.88 -16.83 8.04
N ASP A 140 21.09 -17.62 7.30
CA ASP A 140 21.38 -19.02 6.99
C ASP A 140 21.50 -19.23 5.48
N GLN A 141 22.72 -19.52 5.02
CA GLN A 141 23.01 -19.71 3.60
C GLN A 141 22.22 -20.86 2.97
N SER A 142 21.88 -21.90 3.75
CA SER A 142 21.08 -23.03 3.26
C SER A 142 19.64 -22.63 2.92
N LYS A 143 19.15 -21.52 3.49
CA LYS A 143 17.80 -20.98 3.27
C LYS A 143 17.73 -19.93 2.16
N ARG A 144 18.83 -19.66 1.45
CA ARG A 144 18.90 -18.63 0.41
C ARG A 144 17.81 -18.77 -0.66
N LYS A 145 17.52 -19.98 -1.13
CA LYS A 145 16.49 -20.24 -2.16
C LYS A 145 15.07 -20.01 -1.64
N ARG A 146 14.79 -20.38 -0.39
CA ARG A 146 13.53 -20.07 0.30
C ARG A 146 13.34 -18.56 0.49
N LEU A 147 14.38 -17.87 0.95
CA LEU A 147 14.37 -16.41 1.08
C LEU A 147 14.10 -15.74 -0.28
N GLY A 148 14.75 -16.21 -1.35
CA GLY A 148 14.51 -15.73 -2.71
C GLY A 148 13.07 -15.93 -3.15
N ARG A 149 12.48 -17.10 -2.86
CA ARG A 149 11.05 -17.36 -3.11
C ARG A 149 10.14 -16.36 -2.38
N ILE A 150 10.39 -16.07 -1.10
CA ILE A 150 9.58 -15.13 -0.31
C ILE A 150 9.62 -13.72 -0.88
N LEU A 151 10.81 -13.22 -1.25
CA LEU A 151 10.97 -11.86 -1.78
C LEU A 151 10.53 -11.72 -3.26
N TYR A 152 10.28 -12.84 -3.94
CA TYR A 152 9.81 -12.85 -5.33
C TYR A 152 8.28 -12.79 -5.45
N GLN A 153 7.54 -13.20 -4.41
CA GLN A 153 6.08 -13.12 -4.39
C GLN A 153 5.60 -11.68 -4.20
#